data_AF-A0A7S1DKN2-F1
#
_entry.id   AF-A0A7S1DKN2-F1
#
_cell.length_a   1.000
_cell.length_b   1.000
_cell.length_c   1.000
_cell.angle_alpha   90.00
_cell.angle_beta   90.00
_cell.angle_gamma   90.00
#
_symmetry.space_group_name_H-M   'P 1'
#
loop_
_entity.id
_entity.type
_entity.pdbx_description
1 polymer ?
#
loop_
_entity_poly.entity_id
_entity_poly.type
_entity_poly.pdbx_seq_one_letter_code
_entity_poly.pdbx_strand_id
1 'polypeptide(L)'
;RSVEGDTPLCDGKKRACMIYDAVVVLGGGPRGKDGLPPKWVRRRLDAAIEVHECCTKGRNQSSALRFITTSFGSAHVPNALDREGFPVSEAQSSASYLVDRGVAPSSILQESTSWDTIGNAFFTRLHHTGVRGWTRLLVI
;
A
#
# COMPACT_ATOMS: atom_id res chain seq x y z
N ARG A 1 -2.40 15.97 -6.13
CA ARG A 1 -3.14 16.02 -7.41
C ARG A 1 -3.98 14.75 -7.42
N SER A 2 -5.29 14.87 -7.62
CA SER A 2 -6.20 13.72 -7.69
C SER A 2 -5.82 12.85 -8.89
N VAL A 3 -5.95 11.53 -8.74
CA VAL A 3 -5.83 10.53 -9.80
C VAL A 3 -6.98 10.67 -10.79
N GLU A 4 -8.12 11.24 -10.38
CA GLU A 4 -9.26 11.53 -11.25
C GLU A 4 -8.96 12.72 -12.18
N GLY A 5 -8.98 12.46 -13.49
CA GLY A 5 -8.98 13.48 -14.55
C GLY A 5 -7.69 13.60 -15.36
N ASP A 6 -6.51 13.37 -14.77
CA ASP A 6 -5.22 13.68 -15.41
C ASP A 6 -4.27 12.48 -15.58
N THR A 7 -4.65 11.28 -15.12
CA THR A 7 -3.81 10.09 -15.24
C THR A 7 -4.52 8.92 -15.94
N PRO A 8 -3.83 8.15 -16.79
CA PRO A 8 -4.39 6.97 -17.48
C PRO A 8 -4.72 5.81 -16.52
N LEU A 9 -4.63 6.04 -15.21
CA LEU A 9 -4.98 5.09 -14.17
C LEU A 9 -6.50 4.93 -14.04
N CYS A 10 -7.28 5.95 -14.45
CA CYS A 10 -8.73 6.05 -14.25
C CYS A 10 -9.47 6.92 -15.30
N ASP A 11 -9.35 6.60 -16.59
CA ASP A 11 -9.96 7.40 -17.69
C ASP A 11 -11.21 6.76 -18.33
N GLY A 12 -11.82 5.78 -17.66
CA GLY A 12 -13.01 5.05 -18.14
C GLY A 12 -12.71 3.99 -19.21
N LYS A 13 -11.65 4.12 -20.01
CA LYS A 13 -11.20 3.14 -21.01
C LYS A 13 -10.09 2.24 -20.48
N LYS A 14 -9.21 2.79 -19.63
CA LYS A 14 -8.12 2.08 -18.96
C LYS A 14 -8.23 2.31 -17.46
N ARG A 15 -7.97 1.23 -16.71
CA ARG A 15 -7.96 1.22 -15.24
C ARG A 15 -6.72 0.51 -14.75
N ALA A 16 -6.18 0.93 -13.61
CA ALA A 16 -4.99 0.30 -13.03
C ALA A 16 -5.13 -1.23 -12.86
N CYS A 17 -6.28 -1.71 -12.39
CA CYS A 17 -6.61 -3.15 -12.24
C CYS A 17 -6.71 -3.95 -13.55
N MET A 18 -6.61 -3.31 -14.71
CA MET A 18 -6.51 -3.99 -16.00
C MET A 18 -5.06 -4.08 -16.50
N ILE A 19 -4.16 -3.28 -15.93
CA ILE A 19 -2.79 -3.08 -16.42
C ILE A 19 -1.77 -3.64 -15.44
N TYR A 20 -2.02 -3.48 -14.14
CA TYR A 20 -1.12 -3.85 -13.06
C TYR A 20 -1.66 -5.05 -12.30
N ASP A 21 -0.72 -5.88 -11.84
CA ASP A 21 -1.01 -7.04 -11.02
C ASP A 21 -1.18 -6.65 -9.54
N ALA A 22 -0.47 -5.59 -9.10
CA ALA A 22 -0.55 -5.04 -7.74
C ALA A 22 -0.12 -3.57 -7.68
N VAL A 23 -0.55 -2.89 -6.60
CA VAL A 23 -0.08 -1.57 -6.18
C VAL A 23 0.87 -1.74 -5.00
N VAL A 24 2.09 -1.23 -5.09
CA VAL A 24 3.06 -1.19 -4.00
C VAL A 24 3.05 0.22 -3.42
N VAL A 25 2.68 0.34 -2.15
CA VAL A 25 2.70 1.61 -1.42
C VAL A 25 3.94 1.66 -0.55
N LEU A 26 4.85 2.58 -0.86
CA LEU A 26 6.12 2.70 -0.20
C LEU A 26 5.96 3.26 1.22
N GLY A 27 6.64 2.59 2.16
CA GLY A 27 6.92 3.13 3.50
C GLY A 27 7.65 4.49 3.44
N GLY A 28 7.74 5.15 4.58
CA GLY A 28 8.28 6.51 4.63
C GLY A 28 8.54 7.04 6.02
N GLY A 29 8.60 6.17 7.02
CA GLY A 29 8.83 6.52 8.41
C GLY A 29 7.69 6.07 9.32
N PRO A 30 7.99 5.95 10.63
CA PRO A 30 7.05 5.42 11.62
C PRO A 30 5.82 6.32 11.77
N ARG A 31 4.73 5.74 12.25
CA ARG A 31 3.50 6.49 12.57
C ARG A 31 3.76 7.64 13.55
N GLY A 32 2.99 8.70 13.39
CA GLY A 32 3.00 9.85 14.27
C GLY A 32 2.37 9.56 15.63
N LYS A 33 2.40 10.57 16.51
CA LYS A 33 1.76 10.51 17.84
C LYS A 33 0.23 10.35 17.77
N ASP A 34 -0.36 10.70 16.62
CA ASP A 34 -1.78 10.51 16.31
C ASP A 34 -2.11 9.05 15.96
N GLY A 35 -1.13 8.15 15.96
CA GLY A 35 -1.30 6.74 15.63
C GLY A 35 -1.39 6.47 14.13
N LEU A 36 -1.28 7.50 13.29
CA LEU A 36 -1.45 7.41 11.84
C LEU A 36 -0.10 7.45 11.11
N PRO A 37 -0.02 6.91 9.87
CA PRO A 37 1.14 7.12 9.02
C PRO A 37 1.47 8.62 8.84
N PRO A 38 2.75 8.97 8.60
CA PRO A 38 3.14 10.34 8.29
C PRO A 38 2.36 10.93 7.12
N LYS A 39 2.20 12.26 7.09
CA LYS A 39 1.37 12.96 6.08
C LYS A 39 1.74 12.61 4.63
N TRP A 40 3.02 12.40 4.34
CA TRP A 40 3.46 12.01 2.99
C TRP A 40 3.11 10.55 2.66
N VAL A 41 3.18 9.64 3.63
CA VAL A 41 2.71 8.25 3.45
C VAL A 41 1.19 8.23 3.27
N ARG A 42 0.45 9.04 4.04
CA ARG A 42 -1.00 9.20 3.85
C ARG A 42 -1.37 9.64 2.44
N ARG A 43 -0.63 10.59 1.86
CA ARG A 43 -0.86 10.99 0.45
C ARG A 43 -0.69 9.84 -0.55
N ARG A 44 0.26 8.93 -0.31
CA ARG A 44 0.43 7.73 -1.15
C ARG A 44 -0.74 6.76 -0.96
N LEU A 45 -1.17 6.57 0.29
CA LEU A 45 -2.31 5.72 0.64
C LEU A 45 -3.61 6.28 0.05
N ASP A 46 -3.83 7.59 0.12
CA ASP A 46 -4.98 8.26 -0.48
C ASP A 46 -4.97 8.07 -2.01
N ALA A 47 -3.81 8.21 -2.67
CA ALA A 47 -3.70 7.91 -4.10
C ALA A 47 -3.97 6.43 -4.42
N ALA A 48 -3.52 5.50 -3.58
CA ALA A 48 -3.83 4.07 -3.72
C ALA A 48 -5.34 3.78 -3.56
N ILE A 49 -6.03 4.53 -2.70
CA ILE A 49 -7.48 4.44 -2.51
C ILE A 49 -8.24 4.99 -3.72
N GLU A 50 -7.82 6.13 -4.27
CA GLU A 50 -8.41 6.65 -5.50
C GLU A 50 -8.33 5.62 -6.65
N VAL A 51 -7.19 4.91 -6.75
CA VAL A 51 -7.01 3.78 -7.68
C VAL A 51 -7.95 2.61 -7.34
N HIS A 52 -8.12 2.29 -6.05
CA HIS A 52 -9.04 1.24 -5.59
C HIS A 52 -10.50 1.55 -5.98
N GLU A 53 -10.97 2.74 -5.67
CA GLU A 53 -12.33 3.21 -5.91
C GLU A 53 -12.66 3.17 -7.40
N CYS A 54 -11.75 3.66 -8.23
CA CYS A 54 -11.86 3.59 -9.68
C CYS A 54 -11.99 2.16 -10.25
N CYS A 55 -11.31 1.20 -9.63
CA CYS A 55 -11.40 -0.21 -9.99
C CYS A 55 -12.69 -0.89 -9.51
N THR A 56 -13.30 -0.38 -8.44
CA THR A 56 -14.52 -0.94 -7.82
C THR A 56 -15.81 -0.24 -8.27
N LYS A 57 -15.73 1.00 -8.79
CA LYS A 57 -16.87 1.75 -9.35
C LYS A 57 -17.65 0.91 -10.37
N GLY A 58 -18.90 0.60 -10.03
CA GLY A 58 -19.89 -0.06 -10.90
C GLY A 58 -19.73 -1.58 -11.07
N ARG A 59 -18.97 -2.28 -10.21
CA ARG A 59 -18.78 -3.74 -10.31
C ARG A 59 -19.15 -4.48 -9.02
N ASN A 60 -19.94 -5.54 -9.16
CA ASN A 60 -20.04 -6.61 -8.17
C ASN A 60 -18.76 -7.47 -8.25
N GLN A 61 -17.70 -7.05 -7.55
CA GLN A 61 -16.53 -7.83 -7.13
C GLN A 61 -16.00 -8.93 -8.09
N SER A 62 -14.83 -8.73 -8.72
CA SER A 62 -13.97 -9.89 -9.07
C SER A 62 -12.52 -9.61 -9.50
N SER A 63 -12.13 -8.40 -9.91
CA SER A 63 -10.69 -8.08 -10.07
C SER A 63 -10.24 -7.18 -8.92
N ALA A 64 -9.99 -7.80 -7.77
CA ALA A 64 -9.49 -7.09 -6.58
C ALA A 64 -7.99 -6.82 -6.77
N LEU A 65 -7.68 -5.60 -7.22
CA LEU A 65 -6.32 -5.07 -7.21
C LEU A 65 -5.72 -5.26 -5.81
N ARG A 66 -4.53 -5.85 -5.75
CA ARG A 66 -3.84 -6.14 -4.50
C ARG A 66 -2.95 -4.97 -4.12
N PHE A 67 -2.93 -4.64 -2.84
CA PHE A 67 -2.07 -3.60 -2.27
C PHE A 67 -0.96 -4.25 -1.48
N ILE A 68 0.28 -3.84 -1.71
CA ILE A 68 1.44 -4.25 -0.93
C ILE A 68 1.94 -3.03 -0.17
N THR A 69 1.75 -3.00 1.14
CA THR A 69 2.32 -1.97 2.02
C THR A 69 3.69 -2.43 2.50
N THR A 70 4.72 -1.59 2.37
CA THR A 70 6.10 -1.99 2.65
C THR A 70 6.67 -1.40 3.94
N SER A 71 7.82 -1.95 4.34
CA SER A 71 8.65 -1.55 5.48
C SER A 71 8.19 -2.10 6.84
N PHE A 72 9.14 -2.69 7.57
CA PHE A 72 9.01 -2.86 9.02
C PHE A 72 9.22 -1.52 9.72
N GLY A 73 10.27 -0.79 9.39
CA GLY A 73 10.65 0.46 10.04
C GLY A 73 11.91 1.05 9.44
N SER A 74 12.62 1.85 10.23
CA SER A 74 13.91 2.44 9.85
C SER A 74 14.99 2.05 10.85
N ALA A 75 16.20 1.81 10.35
CA ALA A 75 17.37 1.60 11.22
C ALA A 75 17.72 2.81 12.10
N HIS A 76 17.16 3.99 11.81
CA HIS A 76 17.51 5.25 12.49
C HIS A 76 16.47 5.71 13.52
N VAL A 77 15.24 5.19 13.46
CA VAL A 77 14.14 5.66 14.30
C VAL A 77 13.39 4.45 14.86
N PRO A 78 13.15 4.39 16.19
CA PRO A 78 12.38 3.30 16.78
C PRO A 78 10.98 3.16 16.17
N ASN A 79 10.52 1.92 16.06
CA ASN A 79 9.13 1.64 15.73
C ASN A 79 8.21 2.18 16.82
N ALA A 80 7.06 2.67 16.40
CA ALA A 80 6.02 3.07 17.33
C ALA A 80 5.35 1.84 17.96
N LEU A 81 5.11 1.87 19.27
CA LEU A 81 4.49 0.78 20.01
C LEU A 81 2.97 0.90 20.04
N ASP A 82 2.26 -0.22 19.99
CA ASP A 82 0.81 -0.25 20.25
C ASP A 82 0.49 -0.08 21.74
N ARG A 83 -0.80 -0.19 22.10
CA ARG A 83 -1.26 -0.01 23.49
C ARG A 83 -0.71 -1.07 24.45
N GLU A 84 -0.37 -2.25 23.93
CA GLU A 84 0.18 -3.37 24.69
C GLU A 84 1.71 -3.37 24.70
N GLY A 85 2.34 -2.38 24.04
CA GLY A 85 3.80 -2.24 23.99
C GLY A 85 4.48 -3.03 22.87
N PHE A 86 3.73 -3.61 21.92
CA PHE A 86 4.33 -4.32 20.78
C PHE A 86 4.72 -3.37 19.64
N PRO A 87 5.84 -3.62 18.95
CA PRO A 87 6.25 -2.81 17.81
C PRO A 87 5.26 -2.95 16.67
N VAL A 88 4.82 -1.81 16.13
CA VAL A 88 4.00 -1.77 14.91
C VAL A 88 4.88 -1.39 13.74
N SER A 89 4.76 -2.18 12.67
CA SER A 89 5.47 -1.90 11.43
C SER A 89 4.84 -0.75 10.64
N GLU A 90 5.64 -0.09 9.80
CA GLU A 90 5.11 0.87 8.82
C GLU A 90 4.10 0.24 7.87
N ALA A 91 4.33 -1.00 7.44
CA ALA A 91 3.40 -1.80 6.65
C ALA A 91 2.06 -2.02 7.37
N GLN A 92 2.08 -2.44 8.63
CA GLN A 92 0.85 -2.63 9.43
C GLN A 92 0.09 -1.32 9.62
N SER A 93 0.80 -0.23 9.90
CA SER A 93 0.21 1.10 10.03
C SER A 93 -0.50 1.54 8.74
N SER A 94 0.17 1.32 7.61
CA SER A 94 -0.37 1.64 6.28
C SER A 94 -1.56 0.74 5.90
N ALA A 95 -1.49 -0.56 6.22
CA ALA A 95 -2.57 -1.50 5.98
C ALA A 95 -3.82 -1.12 6.79
N SER A 96 -3.65 -0.77 8.08
CA SER A 96 -4.74 -0.30 8.93
C SER A 96 -5.43 0.93 8.34
N TYR A 97 -4.64 1.90 7.85
CA TYR A 97 -5.17 3.11 7.20
C TYR A 97 -6.02 2.82 5.95
N LEU A 98 -5.64 1.82 5.14
CA LEU A 98 -6.41 1.38 3.98
C LEU A 98 -7.71 0.66 4.39
N VAL A 99 -7.64 -0.20 5.40
CA VAL A 99 -8.82 -0.91 5.94
C VAL A 99 -9.84 0.08 6.49
N ASP A 100 -9.39 1.08 7.25
CA ASP A 100 -10.24 2.14 7.79
C ASP A 100 -10.95 2.96 6.71
N ARG A 101 -10.47 2.89 5.45
CA ARG A 101 -11.04 3.56 4.28
C ARG A 101 -11.76 2.61 3.33
N GLY A 102 -12.08 1.40 3.78
CA GLY A 102 -12.96 0.47 3.06
C GLY A 102 -12.25 -0.48 2.10
N VAL A 103 -10.91 -0.48 2.05
CA VAL A 103 -10.18 -1.52 1.31
C VAL A 103 -10.30 -2.83 2.08
N ALA A 104 -10.82 -3.87 1.43
CA ALA A 104 -10.96 -5.19 2.07
C ALA A 104 -9.61 -5.71 2.58
N PRO A 105 -9.50 -6.18 3.85
CA PRO A 105 -8.24 -6.69 4.40
C PRO A 105 -7.61 -7.81 3.56
N SER A 106 -8.44 -8.65 2.94
CA SER A 106 -7.98 -9.73 2.05
C SER A 106 -7.25 -9.20 0.81
N SER A 107 -7.46 -7.95 0.41
CA SER A 107 -6.79 -7.31 -0.73
C SER A 107 -5.42 -6.71 -0.37
N ILE A 108 -5.03 -6.71 0.91
CA ILE A 108 -3.81 -6.07 1.40
C ILE A 108 -2.79 -7.13 1.82
N LEU A 109 -1.57 -6.97 1.34
CA LEU A 109 -0.40 -7.77 1.67
C LEU A 109 0.61 -6.84 2.37
N GLN A 110 1.22 -7.33 3.45
CA GLN A 110 2.22 -6.57 4.19
C GLN A 110 3.61 -7.12 3.88
N GLU A 111 4.54 -6.26 3.51
CA GLU A 111 5.97 -6.54 3.56
C GLU A 111 6.51 -5.85 4.82
N SER A 112 6.74 -6.63 5.87
CA SER A 112 7.10 -6.14 7.20
C SER A 112 8.44 -6.73 7.66
N THR A 113 9.42 -6.84 6.76
CA THR A 113 10.74 -7.42 7.05
C THR A 113 11.86 -6.42 6.82
N SER A 114 11.69 -5.55 5.85
CA SER A 114 12.71 -4.58 5.44
C SER A 114 12.84 -3.39 6.39
N TRP A 115 14.05 -2.82 6.42
CA TRP A 115 14.39 -1.64 7.23
C TRP A 115 14.92 -0.47 6.39
N ASP A 116 14.98 -0.65 5.06
CA ASP A 116 15.51 0.30 4.09
C ASP A 116 14.83 0.16 2.71
N THR A 117 15.14 1.09 1.82
CA THR A 117 14.57 1.16 0.47
C THR A 117 14.89 -0.05 -0.42
N ILE A 118 16.11 -0.58 -0.35
CA ILE A 118 16.53 -1.74 -1.14
C ILE A 118 15.83 -3.00 -0.62
N GLY A 119 15.79 -3.14 0.70
CA GLY A 119 15.07 -4.19 1.41
C GLY A 119 13.59 -4.20 1.04
N ASN A 120 12.92 -3.03 1.00
CA ASN A 120 11.51 -2.92 0.58
C ASN A 120 11.29 -3.60 -0.77
N ALA A 121 12.13 -3.29 -1.77
CA ALA A 121 12.02 -3.85 -3.11
C ALA A 121 12.35 -5.35 -3.14
N PHE A 122 13.43 -5.75 -2.45
CA PHE A 122 13.88 -7.15 -2.39
C PHE A 122 12.82 -8.05 -1.75
N PHE A 123 12.32 -7.70 -0.56
CA PHE A 123 11.34 -8.51 0.17
C PHE A 123 9.95 -8.43 -0.45
N THR A 124 9.56 -7.30 -1.06
CA THR A 124 8.33 -7.24 -1.88
C THR A 124 8.38 -8.26 -3.01
N ARG A 125 9.54 -8.36 -3.69
CA ARG A 125 9.74 -9.36 -4.74
C ARG A 125 9.76 -10.78 -4.19
N LEU A 126 10.49 -11.02 -3.11
CA LEU A 126 10.66 -12.36 -2.55
C LEU A 126 9.36 -12.92 -1.95
N HIS A 127 8.64 -12.12 -1.16
CA HIS A 127 7.46 -12.58 -0.42
C HIS A 127 6.18 -12.54 -1.24
N HIS A 128 6.06 -11.58 -2.16
CA HIS A 128 4.77 -11.29 -2.80
C HIS A 128 4.77 -11.50 -4.29
N THR A 129 5.60 -10.76 -5.02
CA THR A 129 5.46 -10.68 -6.48
C THR A 129 6.08 -11.87 -7.20
N GLY A 130 7.27 -12.31 -6.78
CA GLY A 130 7.97 -13.46 -7.36
C GLY A 130 7.20 -14.76 -7.23
N VAL A 131 6.67 -15.05 -6.03
CA VAL A 131 5.86 -16.25 -5.76
C VAL A 131 4.53 -16.28 -6.52
N ARG A 132 4.04 -15.12 -6.97
CA ARG A 132 2.78 -14.98 -7.73
C ARG A 132 2.98 -14.75 -9.22
N GLY A 133 4.23 -14.67 -9.69
CA GLY A 133 4.54 -14.30 -11.07
C GLY A 133 4.09 -12.88 -11.46
N TRP A 134 3.88 -11.99 -10.48
CA TRP A 134 3.48 -10.61 -10.73
C TRP A 134 4.66 -9.80 -11.25
N THR A 135 4.47 -9.13 -12.39
CA THR A 135 5.55 -8.42 -13.10
C THR A 135 5.22 -6.97 -13.40
N ARG A 136 3.94 -6.59 -13.34
CA ARG A 136 3.47 -5.23 -13.61
C ARG A 136 2.99 -4.61 -12.31
N LEU A 137 3.84 -3.78 -11.70
CA LEU A 137 3.56 -3.15 -10.41
C LEU A 137 3.36 -1.65 -10.60
N LEU A 138 2.32 -1.10 -9.97
CA LEU A 138 2.18 0.34 -9.79
C LEU A 138 2.80 0.72 -8.45
N VAL A 139 3.88 1.52 -8.46
CA VAL A 139 4.56 1.95 -7.23
C VAL A 139 4.13 3.38 -6.89
N ILE A 140 3.70 3.59 -5.64
CA ILE A 140 3.21 4.87 -5.10
C ILE A 140 4.00 5.24 -3.85
#